data_AF-A0A7J4K635-F1
#
_entry.id   AF-A0A7J4K635-F1
#
_cell.length_a   1.000
_cell.length_b   1.000
_cell.length_c   1.000
_cell.angle_alpha   90.00
_cell.angle_beta   90.00
_cell.angle_gamma   90.00
#
_symmetry.space_group_name_H-M   'P 1'
#
loop_
_entity.id
_entity.type
_entity.pdbx_description
1 polymer ?
#
loop_
_entity_poly.entity_id
_entity_poly.type
_entity_poly.pdbx_seq_one_letter_code
_entity_poly.pdbx_strand_id
1 'polypeptide(L)'
;MQVTVGLPRLIEIFDARKRPSTPRMELKLKAKYSKTTDMVREIAMKIKETKLGDVAQEITINVAKANIEIVLDKKKLRELDIKPKAVFDKIVTEMKSLEVKGGDESIIIKPKEKDLLLSEIYKLKEKAKQIHVRGLEGVTHVLPVKDENGYTILCAGSNLEQALELEEVEKETIMTNDIFEVSKIFGIEGAREAIIREATKVLKDQGISIDVRHIMLLVDVMTMTGNIKGITRTGITGEKESVIARATFETPIKHLINASLIGERDDLNSVVENVILNQPVPLGTGLPGLIAKTADMEKDE
;
A
#
# COMPACT_ATOMS: atom_id res chain seq x y z
N MET A 1 18.13 3.90 -0.74
CA MET A 1 16.82 3.31 -1.07
C MET A 1 16.33 3.97 -2.35
N GLN A 2 15.99 3.18 -3.37
CA GLN A 2 15.39 3.71 -4.59
C GLN A 2 13.88 3.80 -4.35
N VAL A 3 13.39 5.02 -4.12
CA VAL A 3 11.96 5.30 -3.94
C VAL A 3 11.43 5.80 -5.28
N THR A 4 10.20 5.46 -5.64
CA THR A 4 9.53 6.12 -6.77
C THR A 4 9.31 7.57 -6.40
N VAL A 5 10.01 8.49 -7.07
CA VAL A 5 9.93 9.94 -6.84
C VAL A 5 9.20 10.61 -8.01
N GLY A 6 8.54 11.73 -7.73
CA GLY A 6 7.99 12.63 -8.73
C GLY A 6 6.64 12.18 -9.29
N LEU A 7 6.42 12.44 -10.59
CA LEU A 7 5.13 12.21 -11.26
C LEU A 7 4.60 10.77 -11.16
N PRO A 8 5.42 9.70 -11.33
CA PRO A 8 4.93 8.33 -11.20
C PRO A 8 4.29 8.06 -9.84
N ARG A 9 4.80 8.69 -8.79
CA ARG A 9 4.25 8.53 -7.44
C ARG A 9 2.90 9.23 -7.30
N LEU A 10 2.73 10.41 -7.89
CA LEU A 10 1.43 11.10 -7.91
C LEU A 10 0.37 10.27 -8.65
N ILE A 11 0.74 9.66 -9.78
CA ILE A 11 -0.16 8.77 -10.54
C ILE A 11 -0.59 7.59 -9.66
N GLU A 12 0.34 6.92 -8.96
CA GLU A 12 -0.01 5.81 -8.06
C GLU A 12 -1.00 6.19 -6.95
N ILE A 13 -0.81 7.38 -6.38
CA ILE A 13 -1.66 7.92 -5.32
C ILE A 13 -3.07 8.19 -5.85
N PHE A 14 -3.17 8.96 -6.95
CA PHE A 14 -4.45 9.39 -7.51
C PHE A 14 -5.20 8.26 -8.23
N ASP A 15 -4.50 7.27 -8.78
CA ASP A 15 -5.14 6.06 -9.31
C ASP A 15 -5.61 5.08 -8.22
N ALA A 16 -5.32 5.38 -6.95
CA ALA A 16 -5.58 4.51 -5.81
C ALA A 16 -5.08 3.07 -6.07
N ARG A 17 -3.81 2.93 -6.43
CA ARG A 17 -3.23 1.61 -6.70
C ARG A 17 -3.18 0.78 -5.42
N LYS A 18 -3.76 -0.43 -5.45
CA LYS A 18 -3.84 -1.36 -4.29
C LYS A 18 -2.51 -1.69 -3.64
N ARG A 19 -1.43 -1.73 -4.41
CA ARG A 19 -0.07 -1.95 -3.91
C ARG A 19 0.84 -0.89 -4.53
N PRO A 20 1.46 -0.01 -3.73
CA PRO A 20 2.41 0.96 -4.26
C PRO A 20 3.64 0.25 -4.80
N SER A 21 4.34 0.84 -5.78
CA SER A 21 5.54 0.20 -6.36
C SER A 21 6.70 0.17 -5.37
N THR A 22 6.80 1.19 -4.51
CA THR A 22 7.78 1.24 -3.41
C THR A 22 7.06 1.56 -2.10
N PRO A 23 6.55 0.55 -1.36
CA PRO A 23 6.02 0.78 -0.03
C PRO A 23 7.13 1.26 0.92
N ARG A 24 6.82 2.26 1.75
CA ARG A 24 7.70 2.78 2.79
C ARG A 24 6.91 3.04 4.05
N MET A 25 7.59 2.85 5.16
CA MET A 25 7.05 3.13 6.49
C MET A 25 8.09 3.89 7.31
N GLU A 26 7.65 4.88 8.06
CA GLU A 26 8.46 5.71 8.94
C GLU A 26 7.98 5.43 10.39
N LEU A 27 8.89 4.93 11.23
CA LEU A 27 8.61 4.54 12.62
C LEU A 27 9.46 5.40 13.55
N LYS A 28 8.84 6.25 14.38
CA LYS A 28 9.57 6.95 15.45
C LYS A 28 9.65 6.09 16.69
N LEU A 29 10.83 6.08 17.32
CA LEU A 29 11.05 5.35 18.56
C LEU A 29 10.68 6.22 19.76
N LYS A 30 10.07 5.61 20.78
CA LYS A 30 9.78 6.31 22.05
C LYS A 30 11.07 6.86 22.67
N ALA A 31 10.96 7.99 23.37
CA ALA A 31 12.08 8.68 24.02
C ALA A 31 12.94 7.79 24.95
N LYS A 32 12.37 6.70 25.49
CA LYS A 32 13.07 5.71 26.32
C LYS A 32 14.10 4.88 25.54
N TYR A 33 13.83 4.57 24.28
CA TYR A 33 14.67 3.74 23.40
C TYR A 33 15.52 4.57 22.43
N SER A 34 15.33 5.89 22.42
CA SER A 34 16.01 6.86 21.54
C SER A 34 17.39 7.32 22.06
N LYS A 35 17.96 6.70 23.11
CA LYS A 35 19.17 7.22 23.77
C LYS A 35 20.49 6.60 23.31
N THR A 36 20.47 5.36 22.82
CA THR A 36 21.70 4.62 22.48
C THR A 36 21.63 4.08 21.06
N THR A 37 22.63 4.42 20.23
CA THR A 37 22.74 3.97 18.83
C THR A 37 22.68 2.44 18.69
N ASP A 38 23.20 1.70 19.66
CA ASP A 38 23.20 0.23 19.63
C ASP A 38 21.81 -0.36 19.87
N MET A 39 21.01 0.20 20.78
CA MET A 39 19.61 -0.24 20.98
C MET A 39 18.76 0.03 19.73
N VAL A 40 18.98 1.17 19.06
CA VAL A 40 18.28 1.51 17.81
C VAL A 40 18.64 0.53 16.71
N ARG A 41 19.91 0.09 16.63
CA ARG A 41 20.33 -0.95 15.68
C ARG A 41 19.69 -2.30 16.00
N GLU A 42 19.62 -2.69 17.27
CA GLU A 42 18.93 -3.92 17.67
C GLU A 42 17.45 -3.90 17.29
N ILE A 43 16.76 -2.78 17.54
CA ILE A 43 15.34 -2.63 17.18
C ILE A 43 15.17 -2.64 15.65
N ALA A 44 16.04 -1.96 14.91
CA ALA A 44 16.04 -1.98 13.45
C ALA A 44 16.24 -3.39 12.87
N MET A 45 17.12 -4.20 13.50
CA MET A 45 17.33 -5.60 13.12
C MET A 45 16.14 -6.49 13.48
N LYS A 46 15.42 -6.21 14.58
CA LYS A 46 14.16 -6.89 14.91
C LYS A 46 13.05 -6.58 13.92
N ILE A 47 13.00 -5.37 13.38
CA ILE A 47 11.97 -4.92 12.44
C ILE A 47 12.21 -5.49 11.03
N LYS A 48 13.47 -5.63 10.63
CA LYS A 48 13.85 -6.12 9.31
C LYS A 48 13.35 -7.55 9.06
N GLU A 49 12.63 -7.75 7.95
CA GLU A 49 12.25 -9.06 7.48
C GLU A 49 13.50 -9.90 7.21
N THR A 50 13.56 -11.05 7.85
CA THR A 50 14.60 -12.03 7.67
C THR A 50 13.97 -13.29 7.10
N LYS A 51 14.25 -13.57 5.82
CA LYS A 51 13.85 -14.80 5.14
C LYS A 51 14.91 -15.87 5.32
N LEU A 52 14.51 -17.13 5.20
CA LEU A 52 15.45 -18.25 5.30
C LEU A 52 16.59 -18.12 4.27
N GLY A 53 16.29 -17.62 3.07
CA GLY A 53 17.30 -17.36 2.03
C GLY A 53 18.37 -16.32 2.41
N ASP A 54 18.05 -15.36 3.29
CA ASP A 54 19.01 -14.32 3.70
C ASP A 54 19.95 -14.80 4.82
N VAL A 55 19.50 -15.79 5.61
CA VAL A 55 20.23 -16.40 6.73
C VAL A 55 21.01 -17.64 6.30
N ALA A 56 20.60 -18.31 5.23
CA ALA A 56 21.28 -19.48 4.68
C ALA A 56 22.53 -19.08 3.86
N GLN A 57 23.66 -19.71 4.14
CA GLN A 57 24.85 -19.63 3.28
C GLN A 57 24.66 -20.48 2.02
N GLU A 58 24.19 -21.72 2.19
CA GLU A 58 23.92 -22.63 1.09
C GLU A 58 22.66 -23.46 1.37
N ILE A 59 21.88 -23.69 0.31
CA ILE A 59 20.73 -24.60 0.33
C ILE A 59 21.01 -25.68 -0.70
N THR A 60 21.58 -26.79 -0.26
CA THR A 60 21.96 -27.94 -1.08
C THR A 60 20.83 -28.97 -1.10
N ILE A 61 20.59 -29.54 -2.29
CA ILE A 61 19.69 -30.68 -2.44
C ILE A 61 20.57 -31.92 -2.46
N ASN A 62 20.42 -32.79 -1.47
CA ASN A 62 21.02 -34.10 -1.51
C ASN A 62 20.11 -35.05 -2.29
N VAL A 63 20.39 -35.20 -3.59
CA VAL A 63 19.62 -36.02 -4.54
C VAL A 63 19.53 -37.49 -4.08
N ALA A 64 20.58 -38.01 -3.45
CA ALA A 64 20.65 -39.41 -3.03
C ALA A 64 19.77 -39.74 -1.81
N LYS A 65 19.49 -38.74 -0.95
CA LYS A 65 18.65 -38.92 0.25
C LYS A 65 17.32 -38.15 0.18
N ALA A 66 17.03 -37.49 -0.94
CA ALA A 66 15.91 -36.56 -1.11
C ALA A 66 15.81 -35.51 0.02
N ASN A 67 16.94 -35.05 0.57
CA ASN A 67 16.96 -34.10 1.68
C ASN A 67 17.43 -32.73 1.23
N ILE A 68 16.86 -31.69 1.81
CA ILE A 68 17.34 -30.31 1.66
C ILE A 68 18.20 -30.01 2.89
N GLU A 69 19.45 -29.66 2.67
CA GLU A 69 20.38 -29.21 3.71
C GLU A 69 20.52 -27.69 3.61
N ILE A 70 20.22 -26.99 4.70
CA ILE A 70 20.34 -25.55 4.82
C ILE A 70 21.45 -25.28 5.83
N VAL A 71 22.57 -24.73 5.36
CA VAL A 71 23.67 -24.27 6.22
C VAL A 71 23.40 -22.83 6.62
N LEU A 72 23.32 -22.55 7.92
CA LEU A 72 22.99 -21.21 8.44
C LEU A 72 24.26 -20.40 8.75
N ASP A 73 24.23 -19.10 8.46
CA ASP A 73 25.37 -18.20 8.74
C ASP A 73 25.41 -17.75 10.21
N LYS A 74 26.41 -18.21 10.96
CA LYS A 74 26.63 -17.81 12.37
C LYS A 74 26.89 -16.32 12.57
N LYS A 75 27.41 -15.58 11.57
CA LYS A 75 27.66 -14.14 11.69
C LYS A 75 26.35 -13.36 11.62
N LYS A 76 25.49 -13.66 10.65
CA LYS A 76 24.17 -13.04 10.51
C LYS A 76 23.21 -13.44 11.64
N LEU A 77 23.29 -14.68 12.12
CA LEU A 77 22.52 -15.15 13.29
C LEU A 77 22.84 -14.37 14.57
N ARG A 78 24.11 -13.99 14.77
CA ARG A 78 24.56 -13.18 15.93
C ARG A 78 24.16 -11.71 15.81
N GLU A 79 24.21 -11.14 14.61
CA GLU A 79 23.78 -9.74 14.37
C GLU A 79 22.26 -9.55 14.49
N LEU A 80 21.48 -10.61 14.22
CA LEU A 80 20.01 -10.57 14.25
C LEU A 80 19.40 -11.06 15.58
N ASP A 81 20.23 -11.45 16.56
CA ASP A 81 19.83 -12.05 17.84
C ASP A 81 18.85 -13.23 17.68
N ILE A 82 19.02 -14.04 16.64
CA ILE A 82 18.12 -15.16 16.33
C ILE A 82 18.67 -16.43 16.96
N LYS A 83 17.91 -17.01 17.89
CA LYS A 83 18.20 -18.35 18.42
C LYS A 83 17.85 -19.39 17.36
N PRO A 84 18.75 -20.35 17.04
CA PRO A 84 18.47 -21.44 16.10
C PRO A 84 17.15 -22.17 16.39
N LYS A 85 16.80 -22.34 17.68
CA LYS A 85 15.54 -22.95 18.14
C LYS A 85 14.27 -22.28 17.61
N ALA A 86 14.23 -20.94 17.55
CA ALA A 86 13.04 -20.22 17.05
C ALA A 86 12.87 -20.38 15.53
N VAL A 87 13.97 -20.59 14.81
CA VAL A 87 13.97 -20.91 13.37
C VAL A 87 13.41 -22.31 13.16
N PHE A 88 13.82 -23.28 13.99
CA PHE A 88 13.29 -24.64 13.96
C PHE A 88 11.78 -24.69 14.22
N ASP A 89 11.27 -23.98 15.22
CA ASP A 89 9.84 -23.99 15.56
C ASP A 89 8.97 -23.42 14.44
N LYS A 90 9.44 -22.37 13.74
CA LYS A 90 8.72 -21.79 12.59
C LYS A 90 8.75 -22.70 11.36
N ILE A 91 9.88 -23.33 11.05
CA ILE A 91 9.96 -24.29 9.94
C ILE A 91 9.06 -25.50 10.20
N VAL A 92 8.99 -25.99 11.45
CA VAL A 92 8.10 -27.10 11.83
C VAL A 92 6.62 -26.72 11.71
N THR A 93 6.27 -25.46 11.99
CA THR A 93 4.88 -24.97 11.94
C THR A 93 4.37 -24.80 10.51
N GLU A 94 5.22 -24.31 9.58
CA GLU A 94 4.85 -24.13 8.18
C GLU A 94 4.95 -25.42 7.34
N MET A 95 5.87 -26.33 7.69
CA MET A 95 6.12 -27.56 6.94
C MET A 95 5.64 -28.81 7.72
N LYS A 96 4.34 -28.83 8.09
CA LYS A 96 3.69 -29.93 8.84
C LYS A 96 3.81 -31.32 8.18
N SER A 97 4.28 -31.40 6.93
CA SER A 97 4.47 -32.62 6.13
C SER A 97 5.91 -33.14 6.03
N LEU A 98 6.92 -32.47 6.61
CA LEU A 98 8.35 -32.87 6.49
C LEU A 98 9.03 -33.10 7.85
N GLU A 99 9.90 -34.10 7.93
CA GLU A 99 10.77 -34.33 9.10
C GLU A 99 11.95 -33.35 9.05
N VAL A 100 11.98 -32.42 9.99
CA VAL A 100 13.09 -31.46 10.14
C VAL A 100 14.04 -31.98 11.23
N LYS A 101 15.27 -32.29 10.87
CA LYS A 101 16.34 -32.64 11.83
C LYS A 101 17.25 -31.42 12.01
N GLY A 102 17.42 -31.01 13.26
CA GLY A 102 18.25 -29.87 13.63
C GLY A 102 19.62 -30.26 14.17
N GLY A 103 20.66 -29.70 13.57
CA GLY A 103 21.94 -29.45 14.22
C GLY A 103 22.15 -27.94 14.40
N ASP A 104 23.06 -27.55 15.30
CA ASP A 104 23.40 -26.13 15.57
C ASP A 104 23.95 -25.37 14.33
N GLU A 105 24.31 -26.09 13.26
CA GLU A 105 24.91 -25.56 12.02
C GLU A 105 24.12 -25.87 10.74
N SER A 106 23.29 -26.93 10.74
CA SER A 106 22.54 -27.32 9.55
C SER A 106 21.13 -27.79 9.89
N ILE A 107 20.17 -27.31 9.11
CA ILE A 107 18.78 -27.78 9.14
C ILE A 107 18.61 -28.74 7.97
N ILE A 108 18.27 -30.00 8.29
CA ILE A 108 17.99 -31.02 7.28
C ILE A 108 16.47 -31.21 7.21
N ILE A 109 15.87 -30.87 6.08
CA ILE A 109 14.45 -31.11 5.80
C ILE A 109 14.33 -32.40 4.98
N LYS A 110 13.57 -33.38 5.48
CA LYS A 110 13.26 -34.64 4.79
C LYS A 110 11.76 -34.74 4.45
N PRO A 111 11.38 -35.04 3.20
CA PRO A 111 10.00 -35.38 2.84
C PRO A 111 9.61 -36.74 3.44
N LYS A 112 8.35 -36.88 3.90
CA LYS A 112 7.82 -38.14 4.47
C LYS A 112 7.53 -39.23 3.42
N GLU A 113 7.42 -38.88 2.14
CA GLU A 113 7.17 -39.83 1.06
C GLU A 113 8.43 -40.07 0.21
N LYS A 114 8.68 -41.34 -0.12
CA LYS A 114 9.91 -41.81 -0.80
C LYS A 114 9.92 -41.57 -2.31
N ASP A 115 8.84 -41.08 -2.92
CA ASP A 115 8.70 -40.89 -4.38
C ASP A 115 8.15 -39.50 -4.76
N LEU A 116 8.76 -38.42 -4.26
CA LEU A 116 8.51 -37.09 -4.83
C LEU A 116 9.38 -36.87 -6.07
N LEU A 117 8.78 -36.41 -7.17
CA LEU A 117 9.51 -36.01 -8.37
C LEU A 117 10.54 -34.92 -8.01
N LEU A 118 11.70 -34.91 -8.68
CA LEU A 118 12.73 -33.87 -8.53
C LEU A 118 12.14 -32.45 -8.57
N SER A 119 11.14 -32.22 -9.41
CA SER A 119 10.42 -30.95 -9.56
C SER A 119 9.72 -30.48 -8.28
N GLU A 120 9.21 -31.39 -7.45
CA GLU A 120 8.54 -31.06 -6.20
C GLU A 120 9.54 -30.72 -5.10
N ILE A 121 10.72 -31.36 -5.11
CA ILE A 121 11.85 -31.01 -4.23
C ILE A 121 12.38 -29.61 -4.59
N TYR A 122 12.45 -29.24 -5.88
CA TYR A 122 12.78 -27.88 -6.30
C TYR A 122 11.71 -26.87 -5.87
N LYS A 123 10.42 -27.20 -5.99
CA LYS A 123 9.32 -26.34 -5.49
C LYS A 123 9.36 -26.19 -3.97
N LEU A 124 9.69 -27.25 -3.24
CA LEU A 124 9.87 -27.23 -1.79
C LEU A 124 11.09 -26.41 -1.38
N LYS A 125 12.19 -26.46 -2.13
CA LYS A 125 13.35 -25.58 -1.94
C LYS A 125 12.99 -24.11 -2.15
N GLU A 126 12.22 -23.81 -3.18
CA GLU A 126 11.79 -22.44 -3.47
C GLU A 126 10.84 -21.92 -2.38
N LYS A 127 9.92 -22.77 -1.89
CA LYS A 127 9.09 -22.47 -0.73
C LYS A 127 9.93 -22.30 0.55
N ALA A 128 10.89 -23.17 0.80
CA ALA A 128 11.77 -23.12 1.97
C ALA A 128 12.58 -21.81 2.03
N LYS A 129 13.04 -21.30 0.89
CA LYS A 129 13.73 -19.99 0.79
C LYS A 129 12.83 -18.82 1.19
N GLN A 130 11.53 -18.93 0.93
CA GLN A 130 10.55 -17.88 1.20
C GLN A 130 9.98 -17.94 2.62
N ILE A 131 10.30 -18.97 3.40
CA ILE A 131 9.86 -19.09 4.80
C ILE A 131 10.34 -17.88 5.60
N HIS A 132 9.39 -17.21 6.24
CA HIS A 132 9.63 -16.06 7.07
C HIS A 132 10.14 -16.50 8.45
N VAL A 133 11.34 -16.04 8.82
CA VAL A 133 11.99 -16.45 10.09
C VAL A 133 11.71 -15.43 11.18
N ARG A 134 11.89 -14.13 10.93
CA ARG A 134 11.69 -13.07 11.93
C ARG A 134 11.52 -11.71 11.24
N GLY A 135 10.82 -10.80 11.88
CA GLY A 135 10.67 -9.41 11.47
C GLY A 135 9.26 -9.07 11.04
N LEU A 136 9.06 -7.84 10.58
CA LEU A 136 7.79 -7.43 9.98
C LEU A 136 7.71 -8.00 8.57
N GLU A 137 6.63 -8.72 8.24
CA GLU A 137 6.45 -9.28 6.91
C GLU A 137 6.45 -8.18 5.85
N GLY A 138 7.23 -8.35 4.78
CA GLY A 138 7.32 -7.37 3.68
C GLY A 138 8.30 -6.22 3.89
N VAL A 139 8.98 -6.11 5.04
CA VAL A 139 9.99 -5.06 5.30
C VAL A 139 11.39 -5.52 4.93
N THR A 140 11.83 -5.18 3.72
CA THR A 140 13.10 -5.66 3.13
C THR A 140 14.34 -4.96 3.68
N HIS A 141 14.30 -3.63 3.80
CA HIS A 141 15.44 -2.82 4.23
C HIS A 141 15.01 -1.83 5.30
N VAL A 142 15.91 -1.60 6.26
CA VAL A 142 15.66 -0.71 7.40
C VAL A 142 16.88 0.20 7.57
N LEU A 143 16.63 1.50 7.71
CA LEU A 143 17.66 2.52 7.90
C LEU A 143 17.29 3.41 9.09
N PRO A 144 18.05 3.37 10.20
CA PRO A 144 17.87 4.32 11.29
C PRO A 144 18.46 5.68 10.91
N VAL A 145 17.65 6.72 11.00
CA VAL A 145 18.02 8.13 10.80
C VAL A 145 17.86 8.86 12.13
N LYS A 146 18.80 9.75 12.44
CA LYS A 146 18.73 10.61 13.63
C LYS A 146 18.16 11.96 13.23
N ASP A 147 16.99 12.29 13.76
CA ASP A 147 16.37 13.60 13.66
C ASP A 147 16.70 14.45 14.91
N GLU A 148 16.41 15.75 14.84
CA GLU A 148 16.67 16.69 15.95
C GLU A 148 15.94 16.32 17.25
N ASN A 149 14.81 15.62 17.14
CA ASN A 149 13.94 15.25 18.26
C ASN A 149 13.93 13.74 18.59
N GLY A 150 14.77 12.92 17.95
CA GLY A 150 14.85 11.47 18.22
C GLY A 150 15.35 10.62 17.05
N TYR A 151 15.29 9.29 17.21
CA TYR A 151 15.62 8.33 16.16
C TYR A 151 14.35 7.88 15.42
N THR A 152 14.38 8.02 14.09
CA THR A 152 13.34 7.57 13.17
C THR A 152 13.89 6.40 12.34
N ILE A 153 13.16 5.30 12.30
CA ILE A 153 13.49 4.14 11.48
C ILE A 153 12.72 4.25 10.16
N LEU A 154 13.45 4.33 9.05
CA LEU A 154 12.91 4.29 7.70
C LEU A 154 12.94 2.85 7.18
N CYS A 155 11.76 2.32 6.87
CA CYS A 155 11.56 0.97 6.37
C CYS A 155 11.19 0.99 4.88
N ALA A 156 11.80 0.11 4.09
CA ALA A 156 11.40 -0.22 2.72
C ALA A 156 10.51 -1.46 2.75
N GLY A 157 9.22 -1.26 2.56
CA GLY A 157 8.17 -2.20 2.94
C GLY A 157 7.20 -1.56 3.92
N SER A 158 5.98 -2.07 3.95
CA SER A 158 4.93 -1.61 4.85
C SER A 158 4.21 -2.82 5.43
N ASN A 159 4.10 -2.82 6.75
CA ASN A 159 3.25 -3.73 7.50
C ASN A 159 2.86 -3.03 8.80
N LEU A 160 1.81 -2.24 8.69
CA LEU A 160 1.34 -1.34 9.74
C LEU A 160 0.72 -2.13 10.89
N GLU A 161 0.04 -3.25 10.62
CA GLU A 161 -0.61 -4.08 11.63
C GLU A 161 0.42 -4.62 12.63
N GLN A 162 1.47 -5.27 12.13
CA GLN A 162 2.55 -5.78 12.97
C GLN A 162 3.39 -4.64 13.59
N ALA A 163 3.52 -3.49 12.92
CA ALA A 163 4.22 -2.33 13.47
C ALA A 163 3.51 -1.71 14.69
N LEU A 164 2.18 -1.79 14.75
CA LEU A 164 1.35 -1.29 15.86
C LEU A 164 1.46 -2.15 17.14
N GLU A 165 1.85 -3.41 17.00
CA GLU A 165 2.06 -4.33 18.12
C GLU A 165 3.39 -4.07 18.85
N LEU A 166 4.36 -3.42 18.19
CA LEU A 166 5.67 -3.12 18.77
C LEU A 166 5.54 -2.08 19.90
N GLU A 167 6.05 -2.41 21.08
CA GLU A 167 6.03 -1.52 22.25
C GLU A 167 7.09 -0.42 22.17
N GLU A 168 8.16 -0.65 21.41
CA GLU A 168 9.30 0.26 21.25
C GLU A 168 8.96 1.47 20.35
N VAL A 169 7.97 1.31 19.48
CA VAL A 169 7.53 2.30 18.50
C VAL A 169 6.46 3.22 19.09
N GLU A 170 6.54 4.50 18.75
CA GLU A 170 5.51 5.49 19.08
C GLU A 170 4.33 5.40 18.12
N LYS A 171 3.21 4.81 18.60
CA LYS A 171 2.04 4.47 17.79
C LYS A 171 1.37 5.67 17.10
N GLU A 172 1.37 6.82 17.76
CA GLU A 172 0.74 8.06 17.27
C GLU A 172 1.50 8.68 16.09
N THR A 173 2.74 8.25 15.89
CA THR A 173 3.69 8.84 14.96
C THR A 173 3.99 7.93 13.77
N ILE A 174 3.38 6.74 13.69
CA ILE A 174 3.63 5.80 12.61
C ILE A 174 3.09 6.37 11.31
N MET A 175 3.92 6.35 10.26
CA MET A 175 3.53 6.83 8.94
C MET A 175 3.83 5.76 7.90
N THR A 176 2.87 5.46 7.03
CA THR A 176 3.07 4.59 5.88
C THR A 176 2.57 5.29 4.63
N ASN A 177 3.10 4.89 3.48
CA ASN A 177 2.71 5.41 2.18
C ASN A 177 1.75 4.47 1.43
N ASP A 178 1.40 3.33 2.03
CA ASP A 178 0.35 2.43 1.55
C ASP A 178 -1.01 2.90 2.06
N ILE A 179 -1.78 3.46 1.13
CA ILE A 179 -3.07 4.11 1.42
C ILE A 179 -4.13 3.07 1.87
N PHE A 180 -4.12 1.86 1.29
CA PHE A 180 -5.12 0.84 1.62
C PHE A 180 -4.85 0.20 2.97
N GLU A 181 -3.59 0.09 3.35
CA GLU A 181 -3.22 -0.35 4.69
C GLU A 181 -3.68 0.64 5.76
N VAL A 182 -3.45 1.95 5.55
CA VAL A 182 -3.97 3.02 6.41
C VAL A 182 -5.48 2.96 6.50
N SER A 183 -6.15 2.80 5.36
CA SER A 183 -7.62 2.72 5.28
C SER A 183 -8.21 1.61 6.16
N LYS A 184 -7.56 0.44 6.21
CA LYS A 184 -8.03 -0.71 6.99
C LYS A 184 -7.86 -0.51 8.49
N ILE A 185 -6.78 0.15 8.91
CA ILE A 185 -6.37 0.23 10.31
C ILE A 185 -6.86 1.53 10.96
N PHE A 186 -6.60 2.67 10.30
CA PHE A 186 -6.95 4.01 10.79
C PHE A 186 -8.26 4.55 10.19
N GLY A 187 -8.88 3.84 9.25
CA GLY A 187 -10.13 4.24 8.61
C GLY A 187 -9.96 5.22 7.45
N ILE A 188 -11.09 5.69 6.90
CA ILE A 188 -11.14 6.52 5.69
C ILE A 188 -10.56 7.92 5.93
N GLU A 189 -10.84 8.55 7.07
CA GLU A 189 -10.26 9.86 7.40
C GLU A 189 -8.75 9.81 7.58
N GLY A 190 -8.23 8.73 8.18
CA GLY A 190 -6.78 8.50 8.26
C GLY A 190 -6.16 8.37 6.88
N ALA A 191 -6.83 7.68 5.96
CA ALA A 191 -6.37 7.56 4.59
C ALA A 191 -6.48 8.88 3.81
N ARG A 192 -7.55 9.67 4.02
CA ARG A 192 -7.74 11.00 3.45
C ARG A 192 -6.56 11.91 3.79
N GLU A 193 -6.21 11.99 5.07
CA GLU A 193 -5.06 12.78 5.53
C GLU A 193 -3.73 12.22 5.00
N ALA A 194 -3.57 10.89 4.97
CA ALA A 194 -2.36 10.26 4.43
C ALA A 194 -2.14 10.60 2.93
N ILE A 195 -3.20 10.61 2.13
CA ILE A 195 -3.15 10.99 0.71
C ILE A 195 -2.77 12.46 0.56
N ILE A 196 -3.42 13.37 1.31
CA ILE A 196 -3.14 14.82 1.26
C ILE A 196 -1.67 15.08 1.60
N ARG A 197 -1.18 14.48 2.69
CA ARG A 197 0.20 14.69 3.14
C ARG A 197 1.21 14.13 2.15
N GLU A 198 0.97 12.94 1.61
CA GLU A 198 1.87 12.31 0.64
C GLU A 198 1.90 13.09 -0.68
N ALA A 199 0.74 13.48 -1.23
CA ALA A 199 0.67 14.29 -2.45
C ALA A 199 1.38 15.64 -2.29
N THR A 200 1.15 16.31 -1.16
CA THR A 200 1.82 17.57 -0.82
C THR A 200 3.34 17.38 -0.68
N LYS A 201 3.79 16.29 -0.06
CA LYS A 201 5.22 15.95 0.07
C LYS A 201 5.86 15.76 -1.31
N VAL A 202 5.24 14.97 -2.18
CA VAL A 202 5.77 14.72 -3.54
C VAL A 202 5.83 16.00 -4.37
N LEU A 203 4.83 16.89 -4.28
CA LEU A 203 4.84 18.17 -5.00
C LEU A 203 5.93 19.12 -4.48
N LYS A 204 6.09 19.21 -3.16
CA LYS A 204 7.16 19.99 -2.52
C LYS A 204 8.55 19.48 -2.89
N ASP A 205 8.75 18.16 -2.90
CA ASP A 205 10.02 17.53 -3.30
C ASP A 205 10.38 17.81 -4.77
N GLN A 206 9.40 18.17 -5.60
CA GLN A 206 9.61 18.59 -7.00
C GLN A 206 9.70 20.12 -7.17
N GLY A 207 9.62 20.89 -6.09
CA GLY A 207 9.64 22.36 -6.13
C GLY A 207 8.36 22.99 -6.70
N ILE A 208 7.27 22.22 -6.83
CA ILE A 208 5.98 22.71 -7.33
C ILE A 208 5.14 23.14 -6.12
N SER A 209 4.75 24.42 -6.10
CA SER A 209 3.85 24.96 -5.08
C SER A 209 2.42 24.97 -5.61
N ILE A 210 1.55 24.16 -5.02
CA ILE A 210 0.10 24.11 -5.28
C ILE A 210 -0.61 24.41 -3.96
N ASP A 211 -1.67 25.21 -4.02
CA ASP A 211 -2.53 25.44 -2.86
C ASP A 211 -3.18 24.13 -2.40
N VAL A 212 -3.11 23.86 -1.09
CA VAL A 212 -3.60 22.61 -0.49
C VAL A 212 -5.08 22.36 -0.77
N ARG A 213 -5.89 23.41 -1.00
CA ARG A 213 -7.33 23.30 -1.26
C ARG A 213 -7.62 22.50 -2.53
N HIS A 214 -6.76 22.56 -3.54
CA HIS A 214 -6.92 21.74 -4.75
C HIS A 214 -6.72 20.26 -4.46
N ILE A 215 -5.75 19.94 -3.61
CA ILE A 215 -5.47 18.56 -3.19
C ILE A 215 -6.61 18.08 -2.29
N MET A 216 -7.06 18.89 -1.34
CA MET A 216 -8.18 18.54 -0.45
C MET A 216 -9.44 18.20 -1.25
N LEU A 217 -9.85 19.07 -2.19
CA LEU A 217 -11.02 18.82 -3.02
C LEU A 217 -10.93 17.48 -3.77
N LEU A 218 -9.75 17.18 -4.32
CA LEU A 218 -9.53 15.94 -5.05
C LEU A 218 -9.63 14.71 -4.14
N VAL A 219 -9.00 14.77 -2.98
CA VAL A 219 -8.97 13.65 -2.03
C VAL A 219 -10.32 13.44 -1.36
N ASP A 220 -11.08 14.51 -1.11
CA ASP A 220 -12.44 14.42 -0.59
C ASP A 220 -13.34 13.70 -1.60
N VAL A 221 -13.22 13.98 -2.91
CA VAL A 221 -13.92 13.23 -3.97
C VAL A 221 -13.48 11.76 -4.01
N MET A 222 -12.19 11.47 -3.81
CA MET A 222 -11.68 10.09 -3.75
C MET A 222 -12.20 9.28 -2.55
N THR A 223 -12.59 9.93 -1.46
CA THR A 223 -12.97 9.30 -0.19
C THR A 223 -14.46 9.40 0.14
N MET A 224 -15.23 10.17 -0.63
CA MET A 224 -16.65 10.48 -0.42
C MET A 224 -17.56 9.26 -0.19
N THR A 225 -17.27 8.14 -0.85
CA THR A 225 -18.14 6.95 -0.82
C THR A 225 -17.88 5.99 0.35
N GLY A 226 -17.01 6.39 1.29
CA GLY A 226 -16.54 5.52 2.38
C GLY A 226 -15.58 4.42 1.93
N ASN A 227 -15.16 4.42 0.67
CA ASN A 227 -14.09 3.61 0.12
C ASN A 227 -13.19 4.51 -0.73
N ILE A 228 -11.91 4.17 -0.82
CA ILE A 228 -10.94 4.95 -1.59
C ILE A 228 -11.05 4.56 -3.05
N LYS A 229 -11.46 5.52 -3.88
CA LYS A 229 -11.61 5.35 -5.33
C LYS A 229 -10.61 6.22 -6.06
N GLY A 230 -9.88 5.60 -6.99
CA GLY A 230 -8.96 6.31 -7.85
C GLY A 230 -9.69 7.12 -8.94
N ILE A 231 -8.96 8.06 -9.54
CA ILE A 231 -9.42 8.86 -10.70
C ILE A 231 -9.25 8.03 -11.98
N THR A 232 -9.79 6.83 -11.96
CA THR A 232 -9.71 5.87 -13.07
C THR A 232 -11.10 5.56 -13.59
N ARG A 233 -11.18 4.96 -14.78
CA ARG A 233 -12.44 4.50 -15.40
C ARG A 233 -13.25 3.55 -14.53
N THR A 234 -12.62 2.82 -13.61
CA THR A 234 -13.28 1.90 -12.67
C THR A 234 -13.55 2.52 -11.30
N GLY A 235 -13.05 3.73 -11.06
CA GLY A 235 -13.29 4.49 -9.83
C GLY A 235 -14.26 5.64 -10.10
N ILE A 236 -13.84 6.86 -9.76
CA ILE A 236 -14.71 8.05 -9.76
C ILE A 236 -15.37 8.29 -11.13
N THR A 237 -14.63 8.12 -12.23
CA THR A 237 -15.16 8.42 -13.56
C THR A 237 -16.21 7.40 -14.03
N GLY A 238 -16.07 6.14 -13.62
CA GLY A 238 -17.02 5.08 -13.96
C GLY A 238 -18.33 5.17 -13.20
N GLU A 239 -18.33 5.85 -12.05
CA GLU A 239 -19.49 6.00 -11.16
C GLU A 239 -20.24 7.33 -11.36
N LYS A 240 -19.85 8.15 -12.35
CA LYS A 240 -20.63 9.33 -12.70
C LYS A 240 -22.07 8.94 -12.99
N GLU A 241 -23.05 9.69 -12.49
CA GLU A 241 -24.47 9.36 -12.65
C GLU A 241 -24.91 9.41 -14.12
N SER A 242 -24.46 10.40 -14.89
CA SER A 242 -24.85 10.56 -16.30
C SER A 242 -24.27 9.47 -17.21
N VAL A 243 -25.16 8.78 -17.93
CA VAL A 243 -24.82 7.78 -18.96
C VAL A 243 -24.04 8.45 -20.09
N ILE A 244 -24.47 9.65 -20.50
CA ILE A 244 -23.84 10.42 -21.57
C ILE A 244 -22.42 10.83 -21.14
N ALA A 245 -22.24 11.27 -19.90
CA ALA A 245 -20.93 11.60 -19.35
C ALA A 245 -19.99 10.38 -19.29
N ARG A 246 -20.50 9.19 -18.95
CA ARG A 246 -19.70 7.96 -18.98
C ARG A 246 -19.35 7.54 -20.40
N ALA A 247 -20.32 7.59 -21.32
CA ALA A 247 -20.13 7.15 -22.71
C ALA A 247 -19.12 8.02 -23.48
N THR A 248 -19.07 9.32 -23.19
CA THR A 248 -18.13 10.26 -23.83
C THR A 248 -16.70 10.14 -23.31
N PHE A 249 -16.52 9.62 -22.10
CA PHE A 249 -15.20 9.41 -21.51
C PHE A 249 -14.50 8.17 -22.11
N GLU A 250 -15.13 6.99 -22.07
CA GLU A 250 -14.54 5.74 -22.60
C GLU A 250 -15.63 4.67 -22.85
N THR A 251 -15.45 3.79 -23.83
CA THR A 251 -16.34 2.64 -24.11
C THR A 251 -17.84 2.95 -24.28
N PRO A 252 -18.23 3.85 -25.21
CA PRO A 252 -19.61 4.34 -25.34
C PRO A 252 -20.65 3.24 -25.55
N ILE A 253 -20.36 2.27 -26.43
CA ILE A 253 -21.29 1.19 -26.79
C ILE A 253 -21.71 0.39 -25.54
N LYS A 254 -20.76 0.08 -24.66
CA LYS A 254 -21.03 -0.71 -23.46
C LYS A 254 -21.94 0.05 -22.48
N HIS A 255 -21.67 1.34 -22.26
CA HIS A 255 -22.48 2.16 -21.38
C HIS A 255 -23.91 2.35 -21.90
N LEU A 256 -24.07 2.61 -23.20
CA LEU A 256 -25.39 2.80 -23.80
C LEU A 256 -26.23 1.52 -23.81
N ILE A 257 -25.63 0.36 -24.12
CA ILE A 257 -26.33 -0.93 -24.07
C ILE A 257 -26.79 -1.24 -22.64
N ASN A 258 -25.89 -1.10 -21.66
CA ASN A 258 -26.23 -1.38 -20.26
C ASN A 258 -27.33 -0.45 -19.74
N ALA A 259 -27.23 0.85 -20.03
CA ALA A 259 -28.26 1.83 -19.67
C ALA A 259 -29.61 1.50 -20.32
N SER A 260 -29.61 1.08 -21.59
CA SER A 260 -30.82 0.67 -22.31
C SER A 260 -31.47 -0.58 -21.72
N LEU A 261 -30.66 -1.54 -21.27
CA LEU A 261 -31.15 -2.78 -20.64
C LEU A 261 -31.82 -2.53 -19.28
N ILE A 262 -31.30 -1.58 -18.51
CA ILE A 262 -31.80 -1.26 -17.16
C ILE A 262 -32.90 -0.19 -17.21
N GLY A 263 -33.05 0.53 -18.33
CA GLY A 263 -33.94 1.68 -18.44
C GLY A 263 -33.46 2.89 -17.65
N GLU A 264 -32.13 3.07 -17.58
CA GLU A 264 -31.48 4.16 -16.86
C GLU A 264 -31.90 5.53 -17.43
N ARG A 265 -32.18 6.50 -16.54
CA ARG A 265 -32.55 7.87 -16.92
C ARG A 265 -31.40 8.81 -16.59
N ASP A 266 -31.18 9.80 -17.45
CA ASP A 266 -30.14 10.81 -17.29
C ASP A 266 -30.80 12.16 -16.99
N ASP A 267 -30.51 12.73 -15.82
CA ASP A 267 -31.11 13.98 -15.33
C ASP A 267 -30.37 15.23 -15.83
N LEU A 268 -29.29 15.07 -16.62
CA LEU A 268 -28.54 16.17 -17.22
C LEU A 268 -27.97 17.19 -16.22
N ASN A 269 -27.48 16.72 -15.08
CA ASN A 269 -26.97 17.59 -14.00
C ASN A 269 -25.46 17.91 -14.12
N SER A 270 -24.72 17.23 -15.00
CA SER A 270 -23.29 17.43 -15.21
C SER A 270 -23.00 18.28 -16.46
N VAL A 271 -21.78 18.81 -16.47
CA VAL A 271 -21.30 19.75 -17.49
C VAL A 271 -21.26 19.11 -18.88
N VAL A 272 -20.85 17.84 -18.95
CA VAL A 272 -20.51 17.19 -20.22
C VAL A 272 -21.75 17.00 -21.09
N GLU A 273 -22.82 16.47 -20.52
CA GLU A 273 -24.06 16.21 -21.22
C GLU A 273 -24.82 17.49 -21.60
N ASN A 274 -24.79 18.53 -20.75
CA ASN A 274 -25.35 19.84 -21.10
C ASN A 274 -24.64 20.47 -22.29
N VAL A 275 -23.30 20.38 -22.36
CA VAL A 275 -22.54 20.88 -23.52
C VAL A 275 -22.89 20.11 -24.79
N ILE A 276 -23.03 18.79 -24.71
CA ILE A 276 -23.37 17.93 -25.87
C ILE A 276 -24.78 18.24 -26.40
N LEU A 277 -25.74 18.46 -25.49
CA LEU A 277 -27.12 18.78 -25.83
C LEU A 277 -27.37 20.27 -26.09
N ASN A 278 -26.31 21.09 -26.07
CA ASN A 278 -26.37 22.54 -26.26
C ASN A 278 -27.31 23.24 -25.26
N GLN A 279 -27.26 22.81 -24.00
CA GLN A 279 -27.98 23.41 -22.87
C GLN A 279 -27.02 24.23 -21.99
N PRO A 280 -27.54 25.23 -21.24
CA PRO A 280 -26.73 25.98 -20.27
C PRO A 280 -26.15 25.04 -19.21
N VAL A 281 -24.84 25.14 -18.99
CA VAL A 281 -24.15 24.35 -17.96
C VAL A 281 -24.58 24.84 -16.57
N PRO A 282 -24.88 23.95 -15.60
CA PRO A 282 -25.28 24.30 -14.24
C PRO A 282 -24.09 24.76 -13.36
N LEU A 283 -23.21 25.61 -13.92
CA LEU A 283 -22.06 26.21 -13.25
C LEU A 283 -21.90 27.67 -13.69
N GLY A 284 -21.28 28.50 -12.86
CA GLY A 284 -21.00 29.90 -13.20
C GLY A 284 -22.27 30.70 -13.47
N THR A 285 -22.36 31.30 -14.65
CA THR A 285 -23.50 32.14 -15.06
C THR A 285 -24.78 31.36 -15.36
N GLY A 286 -24.72 30.02 -15.47
CA GLY A 286 -25.90 29.18 -15.63
C GLY A 286 -26.65 28.88 -14.33
N LEU A 287 -26.09 29.22 -13.17
CA LEU A 287 -26.72 29.04 -11.85
C LEU A 287 -27.76 30.12 -11.48
N PRO A 288 -27.49 31.43 -11.63
CA PRO A 288 -28.44 32.45 -11.20
C PRO A 288 -29.65 32.54 -12.13
N GLY A 289 -30.85 32.39 -11.57
CA GLY A 289 -32.11 32.77 -12.22
C GLY A 289 -32.37 34.27 -12.07
N LEU A 290 -32.80 34.94 -13.14
CA LEU A 290 -33.18 36.35 -13.12
C LEU A 290 -34.68 36.49 -12.92
N ILE A 291 -35.08 37.37 -12.00
CA ILE A 291 -36.48 37.75 -11.77
C ILE A 291 -36.58 39.25 -12.00
N ALA A 292 -37.47 39.66 -12.91
CA ALA A 292 -37.74 41.06 -13.19
C ALA A 292 -39.23 41.35 -13.02
N LYS A 293 -39.56 42.45 -12.34
CA LYS A 293 -40.95 42.92 -12.23
C LYS A 293 -41.27 43.74 -13.47
N THR A 294 -42.14 43.22 -14.32
CA THR A 294 -42.71 44.00 -15.42
C THR A 294 -43.73 44.97 -14.83
N ALA A 295 -43.46 46.28 -14.92
CA ALA A 295 -44.50 47.27 -14.69
C ALA A 295 -45.48 47.17 -15.86
N ASP A 296 -46.76 46.94 -15.56
CA ASP A 296 -47.82 47.17 -16.54
C ASP A 296 -47.73 48.64 -16.95
N MET A 297 -47.17 48.89 -18.13
CA MET A 297 -47.23 50.22 -18.74
C MET A 297 -48.70 50.45 -19.08
N GLU A 298 -49.40 51.18 -18.20
CA GLU A 298 -50.61 51.89 -18.57
C GLU A 298 -50.28 52.68 -19.83
N LYS A 299 -50.83 52.22 -20.95
CA LYS A 299 -50.86 52.99 -22.19
C LYS A 299 -51.80 54.16 -21.91
N ASP A 300 -51.23 55.30 -21.54
CA ASP A 300 -51.95 56.57 -21.60
C ASP A 300 -52.38 56.78 -23.06
N GLU A 301 -53.71 56.73 -23.27
CA GLU A 301 -54.41 57.12 -24.51
C GLU A 301 -54.30 58.62 -24.78
#